data_AF-A0A5N6EWF0-F1
#
_entry.id   AF-A0A5N6EWF0-F1
#
_cell.length_a   1.000
_cell.length_b   1.000
_cell.length_c   1.000
_cell.angle_alpha   90.00
_cell.angle_beta   90.00
_cell.angle_gamma   90.00
#
_symmetry.space_group_name_H-M   'P 1'
#
loop_
_entity.id
_entity.type
_entity.pdbx_description
1 polymer ?
#
loop_
_entity_poly.entity_id
_entity_poly.type
_entity_poly.pdbx_seq_one_letter_code
_entity_poly.pdbx_strand_id
1 'polypeptide(L)'
;MPMSRWHSALWARTTSSSTVFNTFRPSLSRRCTSWRGLRTLPAVDDYSRARLRYSIELKQGFRLLLSILKEPQLGRQLQEIVLDRTSSLDWRGEHGYKIQPTKAVVTADDLRRLQQAIRNIGIEDWDEQARFLNMVLQDFNYFELCDAGLFYRAQALAALLISVGQVEKLAFGPYGEHFPGKEFGFHHYLRRMAASREPTALQNLRHVRFLPDSDSIYEDTRFYSEYDIYGCLNLVRKLPSIESLRFDAMTLGEEPGIWPPPRSANYIDIMLSHCAIPEVDLGIIIRSAKNLKRFTYTVGGRHEMEDTPVFTRPLLESLLVHHHTLEYLDLDIESHASDLEMFDESSIELYPTEDYEQEGYEAHGADELAELASQEQQRPPTPPSAIIGARVLYCYARGFGAGVTEPFSLVDHLPPSLESLRIYGYGSDDGEGLYFSPDIGLNAQIAQLQEEKEQKLPSLSVIEGLDTPIPNGRNTYNPDDDEEELAWHRKDDEWVQDDDS
;
A
#
# COMPACT_ATOMS: atom_id res chain seq x y z
N MET A 1 50.83 -20.58 24.48
CA MET A 1 51.03 -20.81 25.94
C MET A 1 51.96 -19.73 26.46
N PRO A 2 51.79 -19.15 27.67
CA PRO A 2 50.78 -19.38 28.72
C PRO A 2 49.75 -18.22 28.80
N MET A 3 48.45 -18.43 29.03
CA MET A 3 47.71 -18.89 30.23
C MET A 3 47.52 -17.86 31.35
N SER A 4 46.26 -17.78 31.79
CA SER A 4 45.72 -17.34 33.10
C SER A 4 45.28 -15.86 33.22
N ARG A 5 44.18 -15.50 33.87
CA ARG A 5 43.11 -16.26 34.56
C ARG A 5 41.94 -15.30 34.85
N TRP A 6 40.74 -15.86 34.90
CA TRP A 6 39.50 -15.26 35.39
C TRP A 6 39.46 -15.12 36.94
N HIS A 7 38.54 -14.25 37.41
CA HIS A 7 37.79 -14.18 38.69
C HIS A 7 37.91 -12.81 39.41
N SER A 8 36.85 -11.99 39.45
CA SER A 8 35.64 -12.02 40.32
C SER A 8 35.83 -11.38 41.70
N ALA A 9 35.09 -10.29 41.99
CA ALA A 9 34.41 -9.94 43.26
C ALA A 9 34.04 -8.43 43.21
N LEU A 10 32.77 -8.01 43.12
CA LEU A 10 31.71 -7.93 44.16
C LEU A 10 32.06 -7.00 45.36
N TRP A 11 31.32 -5.87 45.38
CA TRP A 11 30.84 -5.04 46.51
C TRP A 11 31.79 -4.13 47.30
N ALA A 12 31.57 -2.81 47.16
CA ALA A 12 31.45 -1.89 48.29
C ALA A 12 30.56 -0.69 47.92
N ARG A 13 29.54 -0.46 48.75
CA ARG A 13 28.64 0.71 48.79
C ARG A 13 29.37 1.93 49.36
N THR A 14 29.05 3.14 48.88
CA THR A 14 28.79 4.36 49.68
C THR A 14 28.20 5.45 48.75
N THR A 15 26.89 5.70 48.82
CA THR A 15 26.20 6.84 49.47
C THR A 15 26.10 8.14 48.65
N SER A 16 24.83 8.41 48.29
CA SER A 16 24.11 9.70 48.27
C SER A 16 24.61 10.85 47.38
N SER A 17 23.76 11.19 46.40
CA SER A 17 23.18 12.54 46.33
C SER A 17 21.90 12.48 45.51
N SER A 18 20.80 12.77 46.19
CA SER A 18 19.43 12.85 45.69
C SER A 18 19.25 14.05 44.77
N THR A 19 18.67 13.84 43.60
CA THR A 19 17.94 14.90 42.89
C THR A 19 16.64 14.33 42.38
N VAL A 20 15.57 14.89 42.92
CA VAL A 20 14.18 14.48 42.74
C VAL A 20 13.76 14.81 41.31
N PHE A 21 13.42 13.80 40.51
CA PHE A 21 12.62 13.97 39.30
C PHE A 21 11.28 13.26 39.49
N ASN A 22 10.22 14.04 39.27
CA ASN A 22 8.82 13.68 39.41
C ASN A 22 8.50 12.37 38.67
N THR A 23 7.97 11.42 39.44
CA THR A 23 7.29 10.23 38.93
C THR A 23 5.94 10.63 38.35
N PHE A 24 5.83 10.74 37.03
CA PHE A 24 4.57 10.43 36.36
C PHE A 24 4.46 8.91 36.30
N ARG A 25 3.52 8.35 37.07
CA ARG A 25 3.06 6.96 36.91
C ARG A 25 2.06 6.95 35.76
N PRO A 26 2.30 6.22 34.65
CA PRO A 26 1.20 5.83 33.78
C PRO A 26 0.43 4.70 34.47
N SER A 27 -0.88 4.89 34.61
CA SER A 27 -1.83 3.88 35.04
C SER A 27 -1.80 2.69 34.08
N LEU A 28 -1.17 1.60 34.53
CA LEU A 28 -1.28 0.26 33.93
C LEU A 28 -2.69 -0.30 34.16
N SER A 29 -3.69 0.22 33.44
CA SER A 29 -5.00 -0.43 33.32
C SER A 29 -5.75 0.14 32.12
N ARG A 30 -5.53 -0.44 30.93
CA ARG A 30 -6.50 -0.53 29.80
C ARG A 30 -5.90 -1.07 28.48
N ARG A 31 -4.60 -1.33 28.37
CA ARG A 31 -4.01 -1.97 27.18
C ARG A 31 -4.08 -3.51 27.25
N CYS A 32 -5.27 -4.07 26.99
CA CYS A 32 -5.44 -5.48 26.65
C CYS A 32 -6.79 -5.69 25.93
N THR A 33 -6.95 -5.03 24.79
CA THR A 33 -8.08 -5.26 23.88
C THR A 33 -7.67 -5.76 22.50
N SER A 34 -6.37 -5.81 22.17
CA SER A 34 -5.87 -6.34 20.89
C SER A 34 -5.79 -7.88 20.79
N TRP A 35 -6.21 -8.62 21.83
CA TRP A 35 -6.14 -10.09 21.85
C TRP A 35 -7.39 -10.79 21.28
N ARG A 36 -8.22 -10.08 20.49
CA ARG A 36 -9.42 -10.64 19.85
C ARG A 36 -9.23 -11.09 18.40
N GLY A 37 -8.00 -11.42 18.01
CA GLY A 37 -7.66 -11.93 16.67
C GLY A 37 -7.31 -13.43 16.58
N LEU A 38 -7.45 -14.21 17.66
CA LEU A 38 -7.27 -15.68 17.58
C LEU A 38 -8.53 -16.36 17.00
N ARG A 39 -8.90 -16.01 15.76
CA ARG A 39 -9.73 -16.91 14.96
C ARG A 39 -8.82 -17.98 14.37
N THR A 40 -9.25 -19.22 14.59
CA THR A 40 -8.76 -20.50 14.07
C THR A 40 -7.71 -20.39 12.98
N LEU A 41 -6.48 -20.79 13.33
CA LEU A 41 -5.42 -21.13 12.38
C LEU A 41 -6.02 -22.03 11.28
N PRO A 42 -5.72 -21.79 9.99
CA PRO A 42 -6.08 -22.73 8.94
C PRO A 42 -5.58 -24.12 9.32
N ALA A 43 -6.35 -25.14 8.93
CA ALA A 43 -5.97 -26.53 9.16
C ALA A 43 -4.54 -26.77 8.67
N VAL A 44 -3.83 -27.71 9.30
CA VAL A 44 -2.42 -28.08 9.02
C VAL A 44 -2.16 -28.43 7.54
N ASP A 45 -3.22 -28.60 6.75
CA ASP A 45 -3.22 -29.04 5.35
C ASP A 45 -3.55 -27.92 4.34
N ASP A 46 -3.79 -26.67 4.77
CA ASP A 46 -3.96 -25.56 3.84
C ASP A 46 -2.59 -24.96 3.46
N TYR A 47 -2.03 -25.49 2.37
CA TYR A 47 -0.78 -25.00 1.79
C TYR A 47 -0.97 -23.80 0.86
N SER A 48 -2.18 -23.25 0.75
CA SER A 48 -2.47 -22.16 -0.19
C SER A 48 -1.86 -20.83 0.21
N ARG A 49 -1.72 -20.58 1.51
CA ARG A 49 -1.29 -19.31 2.09
C ARG A 49 -0.19 -19.50 3.13
N ALA A 50 0.87 -18.69 3.03
CA ALA A 50 1.90 -18.59 4.05
C ALA A 50 2.00 -17.15 4.58
N ARG A 51 1.51 -16.95 5.81
CA ARG A 51 1.72 -15.70 6.57
C ARG A 51 3.00 -15.79 7.40
N LEU A 52 3.78 -14.73 7.42
CA LEU A 52 5.10 -14.67 8.06
C LEU A 52 5.19 -13.45 8.99
N ARG A 53 4.34 -13.39 10.04
CA ARG A 53 4.32 -12.29 11.02
C ARG A 53 4.86 -12.72 12.38
N TYR A 54 4.42 -13.85 12.90
CA TYR A 54 4.80 -14.31 14.24
C TYR A 54 5.69 -15.55 14.22
N SER A 55 6.44 -15.74 15.29
CA SER A 55 7.29 -16.93 15.53
C SER A 55 6.63 -18.26 15.16
N ILE A 56 5.35 -18.44 15.48
CA ILE A 56 4.63 -19.68 15.17
C ILE A 56 4.38 -19.86 13.67
N GLU A 57 4.07 -18.78 12.97
CA GLU A 57 3.80 -18.78 11.54
C GLU A 57 5.11 -18.93 10.75
N LEU A 58 6.21 -18.29 11.18
CA LEU A 58 7.53 -18.53 10.59
C LEU A 58 7.96 -19.99 10.73
N LYS A 59 7.67 -20.62 11.89
CA LYS A 59 7.94 -22.05 12.10
C LYS A 59 7.10 -22.94 11.18
N GLN A 60 5.84 -22.57 10.94
CA GLN A 60 4.97 -23.24 9.98
C GLN A 60 5.48 -23.06 8.55
N GLY A 61 5.83 -21.83 8.16
CA GLY A 61 6.41 -21.49 6.86
C GLY A 61 7.73 -22.24 6.61
N PHE A 62 8.60 -22.39 7.62
CA PHE A 62 9.82 -23.17 7.48
C PHE A 62 9.55 -24.67 7.28
N ARG A 63 8.56 -25.23 7.99
CA ARG A 63 8.13 -26.62 7.77
C ARG A 63 7.51 -26.81 6.39
N LEU A 64 6.73 -25.84 5.92
CA LEU A 64 6.18 -25.80 4.58
C LEU A 64 7.30 -25.81 3.54
N LEU A 65 8.28 -24.91 3.67
CA LEU A 65 9.46 -24.87 2.81
C LEU A 65 10.16 -26.24 2.74
N LEU A 66 10.47 -26.85 3.89
CA LEU A 66 11.10 -28.17 3.90
C LEU A 66 10.23 -29.25 3.24
N SER A 67 8.92 -29.16 3.36
CA SER A 67 7.98 -30.10 2.74
C SER A 67 7.97 -29.93 1.22
N ILE A 68 7.91 -28.71 0.70
CA ILE A 68 8.00 -28.40 -0.74
C ILE A 68 9.37 -28.83 -1.29
N LEU A 69 10.45 -28.60 -0.55
CA LEU A 69 11.79 -29.02 -0.98
C LEU A 69 11.93 -30.54 -1.07
N LYS A 70 11.17 -31.31 -0.29
CA LYS A 70 11.09 -32.79 -0.37
C LYS A 70 10.18 -33.24 -1.50
N GLU A 71 9.02 -32.59 -1.62
CA GLU A 71 7.99 -32.88 -2.60
C GLU A 71 7.61 -31.59 -3.36
N PRO A 72 8.30 -31.27 -4.47
CA PRO A 72 8.10 -30.01 -5.20
C PRO A 72 6.67 -29.77 -5.70
N GLN A 73 5.86 -30.83 -5.79
CA GLN A 73 4.47 -30.76 -6.21
C GLN A 73 3.60 -29.92 -5.25
N LEU A 74 3.96 -29.90 -3.96
CA LEU A 74 3.30 -29.09 -2.94
C LEU A 74 3.45 -27.59 -3.22
N GLY A 75 4.52 -27.17 -3.90
CA GLY A 75 4.74 -25.77 -4.26
C GLY A 75 3.68 -25.20 -5.19
N ARG A 76 2.96 -26.05 -5.94
CA ARG A 76 1.83 -25.64 -6.79
C ARG A 76 0.60 -25.20 -5.99
N GLN A 77 0.50 -25.61 -4.73
CA GLN A 77 -0.60 -25.22 -3.87
C GLN A 77 -0.38 -23.83 -3.28
N LEU A 78 0.88 -23.44 -3.04
CA LEU A 78 1.22 -22.14 -2.45
C LEU A 78 0.99 -21.00 -3.44
N GLN A 79 -0.11 -20.27 -3.23
CA GLN A 79 -0.57 -19.17 -4.07
C GLN A 79 -0.39 -17.80 -3.41
N GLU A 80 -0.40 -17.73 -2.08
CA GLU A 80 -0.32 -16.47 -1.35
C GLU A 80 0.81 -16.45 -0.32
N ILE A 81 1.58 -15.37 -0.31
CA ILE A 81 2.56 -15.10 0.74
C ILE A 81 2.30 -13.72 1.34
N VAL A 82 2.26 -13.68 2.67
CA VAL A 82 2.07 -12.45 3.45
C VAL A 82 3.29 -12.24 4.34
N LEU A 83 4.24 -11.42 3.91
CA LEU A 83 5.39 -10.97 4.69
C LEU A 83 5.01 -9.74 5.52
N ASP A 84 4.28 -9.99 6.59
CA ASP A 84 3.78 -8.98 7.51
C ASP A 84 4.67 -8.91 8.74
N ARG A 85 5.96 -8.62 8.52
CA ARG A 85 6.93 -8.43 9.59
C ARG A 85 7.80 -7.24 9.28
N THR A 86 7.88 -6.38 10.28
CA THR A 86 8.55 -5.11 10.21
C THR A 86 9.76 -5.09 11.12
N SER A 87 10.78 -4.32 10.77
CA SER A 87 11.99 -4.22 11.57
C SER A 87 11.70 -3.30 12.76
N SER A 88 11.58 -3.86 13.96
CA SER A 88 11.39 -3.12 15.22
C SER A 88 12.60 -2.26 15.64
N LEU A 89 13.51 -1.93 14.73
CA LEU A 89 14.83 -1.37 15.06
C LEU A 89 14.80 0.16 15.09
N ASP A 90 15.00 0.68 16.30
CA ASP A 90 15.65 1.95 16.63
C ASP A 90 16.40 2.60 15.45
N TRP A 91 16.14 3.89 15.24
CA TRP A 91 16.97 4.84 14.48
C TRP A 91 18.45 4.92 14.93
N ARG A 92 18.92 4.04 15.82
CA ARG A 92 20.30 3.96 16.34
C ARG A 92 21.03 2.63 16.09
N GLY A 93 20.41 1.65 15.43
CA GLY A 93 21.02 0.36 15.17
C GLY A 93 21.82 0.32 13.87
N GLU A 94 23.09 0.71 13.90
CA GLU A 94 24.07 0.66 12.78
C GLU A 94 24.41 -0.77 12.28
N HIS A 95 23.61 -1.79 12.58
CA HIS A 95 24.06 -3.18 12.43
C HIS A 95 23.08 -4.02 11.62
N GLY A 96 23.48 -4.32 10.38
CA GLY A 96 22.89 -5.39 9.58
C GLY A 96 22.98 -6.76 10.26
N TYR A 97 22.38 -7.77 9.62
CA TYR A 97 22.34 -9.13 10.15
C TYR A 97 23.74 -9.69 10.43
N LYS A 98 23.95 -10.18 11.65
CA LYS A 98 25.19 -10.88 12.05
C LYS A 98 24.95 -12.37 12.07
N ILE A 99 25.82 -13.14 11.41
CA ILE A 99 25.81 -14.60 11.45
C ILE A 99 25.94 -15.09 12.89
N GLN A 100 25.07 -16.01 13.29
CA GLN A 100 25.02 -16.59 14.64
C GLN A 100 25.23 -18.10 14.59
N PRO A 101 25.63 -18.74 15.71
CA PRO A 101 25.61 -20.20 15.80
C PRO A 101 24.24 -20.76 15.42
N THR A 102 24.23 -21.73 14.50
CA THR A 102 23.00 -22.39 14.02
C THR A 102 22.25 -23.07 15.17
N LYS A 103 20.93 -22.88 15.23
CA LYS A 103 20.08 -23.43 16.30
C LYS A 103 19.07 -24.47 15.80
N ALA A 104 18.67 -24.41 14.53
CA ALA A 104 17.77 -25.38 13.93
C ALA A 104 18.47 -26.73 13.72
N VAL A 105 17.79 -27.81 14.09
CA VAL A 105 18.23 -29.18 13.81
C VAL A 105 17.57 -29.63 12.51
N VAL A 106 18.36 -29.73 11.44
CA VAL A 106 17.91 -30.22 10.12
C VAL A 106 18.72 -31.44 9.70
N THR A 107 18.14 -32.29 8.86
CA THR A 107 18.86 -33.45 8.30
C THR A 107 19.91 -33.00 7.28
N ALA A 108 20.92 -33.83 7.00
CA ALA A 108 21.95 -33.52 6.00
C ALA A 108 21.36 -33.33 4.60
N ASP A 109 20.30 -34.07 4.27
CA ASP A 109 19.61 -33.94 2.98
C ASP A 109 18.77 -32.66 2.91
N ASP A 110 18.10 -32.28 4.00
CA ASP A 110 17.38 -31.01 4.09
C ASP A 110 18.33 -29.82 3.95
N LEU A 111 19.51 -29.89 4.57
CA LEU A 111 20.54 -28.86 4.44
C LEU A 111 21.00 -28.69 2.99
N ARG A 112 21.25 -29.80 2.26
CA ARG A 112 21.63 -29.74 0.83
C ARG A 112 20.52 -29.12 -0.02
N ARG A 113 19.26 -29.47 0.24
CA ARG A 113 18.11 -28.90 -0.47
C ARG A 113 17.97 -27.40 -0.22
N LEU A 114 18.13 -26.95 1.02
CA LEU A 114 18.13 -25.52 1.37
C LEU A 114 19.25 -24.76 0.65
N GLN A 115 20.47 -25.29 0.67
CA GLN A 115 21.59 -24.68 -0.06
C GLN A 115 21.32 -24.58 -1.56
N GLN A 116 20.70 -25.60 -2.16
CA GLN A 116 20.34 -25.55 -3.57
C GLN A 116 19.25 -24.51 -3.84
N ALA A 117 18.23 -24.41 -2.98
CA ALA A 117 17.18 -23.40 -3.11
C ALA A 117 17.74 -21.98 -3.03
N ILE A 118 18.68 -21.73 -2.11
CA ILE A 118 19.38 -20.45 -1.98
C ILE A 118 20.21 -20.12 -3.23
N ARG A 119 20.83 -21.12 -3.87
CA ARG A 119 21.51 -20.89 -5.16
C ARG A 119 20.51 -20.56 -6.28
N ASN A 120 19.34 -21.19 -6.26
CA ASN A 120 18.32 -21.01 -7.31
C ASN A 120 17.65 -19.62 -7.27
N ILE A 121 17.70 -18.90 -6.15
CA ILE A 121 17.20 -17.50 -6.07
C ILE A 121 18.15 -16.46 -6.67
N GLY A 122 19.27 -16.90 -7.28
CA GLY A 122 20.16 -16.03 -8.05
C GLY A 122 21.11 -15.19 -7.18
N ILE A 123 21.42 -15.64 -5.96
CA ILE A 123 22.45 -15.01 -5.13
C ILE A 123 23.81 -15.55 -5.58
N GLU A 124 24.66 -14.69 -6.14
CA GLU A 124 26.02 -15.05 -6.57
C GLU A 124 27.05 -14.94 -5.43
N ASP A 125 26.85 -13.98 -4.52
CA ASP A 125 27.76 -13.72 -3.41
C ASP A 125 27.70 -14.83 -2.36
N TRP A 126 28.86 -15.44 -2.06
CA TRP A 126 28.95 -16.54 -1.11
C TRP A 126 28.62 -16.10 0.32
N ASP A 127 28.97 -14.87 0.70
CA ASP A 127 28.70 -14.36 2.03
C ASP A 127 27.19 -14.11 2.22
N GLU A 128 26.50 -13.61 1.18
CA GLU A 128 25.05 -13.45 1.17
C GLU A 128 24.34 -14.83 1.23
N GLN A 129 24.79 -15.82 0.44
CA GLN A 129 24.25 -17.20 0.54
C GLN A 129 24.40 -17.76 1.96
N ALA A 130 25.56 -17.55 2.59
CA ALA A 130 25.82 -17.99 3.96
C ALA A 130 24.93 -17.25 4.97
N ARG A 131 24.67 -15.95 4.78
CA ARG A 131 23.72 -15.18 5.61
C ARG A 131 22.29 -15.71 5.47
N PHE A 132 21.79 -15.90 4.25
CA PHE A 132 20.46 -16.48 4.00
C PHE A 132 20.29 -17.84 4.66
N LEU A 133 21.29 -18.72 4.48
CA LEU A 133 21.28 -20.04 5.10
C LEU A 133 21.29 -19.93 6.64
N ASN A 134 22.10 -19.02 7.18
CA ASN A 134 22.17 -18.81 8.62
C ASN A 134 20.84 -18.30 9.19
N MET A 135 20.15 -17.38 8.50
CA MET A 135 18.83 -16.86 8.87
C MET A 135 17.82 -18.00 9.00
N VAL A 136 17.64 -18.81 7.95
CA VAL A 136 16.62 -19.87 7.96
C VAL A 136 16.92 -21.04 8.90
N LEU A 137 18.18 -21.19 9.32
CA LEU A 137 18.60 -22.19 10.32
C LEU A 137 18.64 -21.64 11.75
N GLN A 138 18.12 -20.44 12.01
CA GLN A 138 17.91 -19.97 13.38
C GLN A 138 16.65 -20.57 14.00
N ASP A 139 16.54 -20.49 15.33
CA ASP A 139 15.32 -20.87 16.03
C ASP A 139 14.22 -19.81 15.80
N PHE A 140 13.01 -20.27 15.57
CA PHE A 140 11.81 -19.43 15.44
C PHE A 140 11.05 -19.30 16.77
N ASN A 141 11.35 -20.12 17.79
CA ASN A 141 10.60 -20.16 19.06
C ASN A 141 10.92 -19.00 20.02
N TYR A 142 11.87 -18.12 19.69
CA TYR A 142 12.28 -17.05 20.57
C TYR A 142 11.50 -15.76 20.25
N PHE A 143 10.76 -15.26 21.23
CA PHE A 143 9.97 -14.03 21.14
C PHE A 143 10.61 -12.97 22.02
N GLU A 144 11.48 -12.15 21.44
CA GLU A 144 11.75 -10.83 21.98
C GLU A 144 11.01 -9.84 21.07
N LEU A 145 10.17 -8.98 21.66
CA LEU A 145 9.41 -7.94 20.95
C LEU A 145 10.32 -7.05 20.08
N CYS A 146 11.63 -7.03 20.37
CA CYS A 146 12.66 -6.26 19.68
C CYS A 146 13.66 -7.15 18.89
N ASP A 147 13.40 -8.44 18.65
CA ASP A 147 14.33 -9.32 17.91
C ASP A 147 14.32 -8.98 16.41
N ALA A 148 15.24 -8.10 16.00
CA ALA A 148 15.57 -7.85 14.59
C ALA A 148 15.87 -9.14 13.82
N GLY A 149 16.34 -10.19 14.50
CA GLY A 149 16.57 -11.49 13.91
C GLY A 149 15.31 -12.12 13.33
N LEU A 150 14.12 -11.95 13.91
CA LEU A 150 12.88 -12.47 13.35
C LEU A 150 12.51 -11.80 12.02
N PHE A 151 12.77 -10.50 11.90
CA PHE A 151 12.58 -9.77 10.65
C PHE A 151 13.45 -10.34 9.51
N TYR A 152 14.76 -10.49 9.73
CA TYR A 152 15.66 -11.08 8.74
C TYR A 152 15.30 -12.53 8.40
N ARG A 153 14.87 -13.31 9.39
CA ARG A 153 14.39 -14.69 9.20
C ARG A 153 13.14 -14.74 8.33
N ALA A 154 12.16 -13.85 8.57
CA ALA A 154 10.94 -13.76 7.77
C ALA A 154 11.26 -13.41 6.31
N GLN A 155 12.15 -12.44 6.08
CA GLN A 155 12.60 -12.05 4.74
C GLN A 155 13.25 -13.20 3.96
N ALA A 156 14.20 -13.90 4.57
CA ALA A 156 14.87 -15.03 3.93
C ALA A 156 13.89 -16.17 3.63
N LEU A 157 12.99 -16.46 4.56
CA LEU A 157 11.97 -17.49 4.40
C LEU A 157 10.97 -17.13 3.28
N ALA A 158 10.54 -15.87 3.19
CA ALA A 158 9.66 -15.39 2.13
C ALA A 158 10.30 -15.57 0.74
N ALA A 159 11.56 -15.13 0.57
CA ALA A 159 12.27 -15.27 -0.69
C ALA A 159 12.39 -16.74 -1.14
N LEU A 160 12.67 -17.66 -0.20
CA LEU A 160 12.74 -19.09 -0.51
C LEU A 160 11.38 -19.70 -0.80
N LEU A 161 10.32 -19.32 -0.08
CA LEU A 161 8.97 -19.82 -0.36
C LEU A 161 8.46 -19.35 -1.72
N ILE A 162 8.72 -18.09 -2.09
CA ILE A 162 8.39 -17.56 -3.42
C ILE A 162 9.10 -18.37 -4.51
N SER A 163 10.38 -18.71 -4.33
CA SER A 163 11.17 -19.36 -5.37
C SER A 163 10.83 -20.81 -5.63
N VAL A 164 10.14 -21.46 -4.68
CA VAL A 164 9.68 -22.85 -4.81
C VAL A 164 8.17 -22.97 -5.00
N GLY A 165 7.43 -21.86 -4.88
CA GLY A 165 5.98 -21.79 -4.98
C GLY A 165 5.47 -21.26 -6.33
N GLN A 166 4.16 -21.35 -6.54
CA GLN A 166 3.44 -20.72 -7.66
C GLN A 166 2.65 -19.51 -7.16
N VAL A 167 3.36 -18.56 -6.57
CA VAL A 167 2.75 -17.42 -5.88
C VAL A 167 2.06 -16.47 -6.87
N GLU A 168 0.77 -16.25 -6.63
CA GLU A 168 -0.09 -15.31 -7.36
C GLU A 168 -0.35 -14.01 -6.58
N LYS A 169 -0.28 -14.08 -5.24
CA LYS A 169 -0.56 -12.96 -4.33
C LYS A 169 0.59 -12.74 -3.35
N LEU A 170 1.12 -11.52 -3.28
CA LEU A 170 2.24 -11.17 -2.39
C LEU A 170 1.94 -9.89 -1.59
N ALA A 171 1.73 -10.02 -0.29
CA ALA A 171 1.59 -8.89 0.60
C ALA A 171 2.88 -8.69 1.39
N PHE A 172 3.38 -7.46 1.48
CA PHE A 172 4.55 -7.16 2.30
C PHE A 172 4.61 -5.69 2.71
N GLY A 173 5.22 -5.43 3.86
CA GLY A 173 5.54 -4.06 4.28
C GLY A 173 6.61 -3.46 3.35
N PRO A 174 6.38 -2.29 2.75
CA PRO A 174 7.35 -1.63 1.90
C PRO A 174 8.56 -1.18 2.73
N TYR A 175 9.75 -1.73 2.43
CA TYR A 175 11.02 -1.30 3.01
C TYR A 175 11.92 -0.77 1.90
N GLY A 176 12.01 0.56 1.82
CA GLY A 176 12.84 1.30 0.87
C GLY A 176 14.23 1.61 1.41
N GLU A 177 15.09 2.14 0.54
CA GLU A 177 16.52 2.43 0.76
C GLU A 177 16.85 3.47 1.85
N HIS A 178 15.82 4.04 2.50
CA HIS A 178 15.92 5.07 3.54
C HIS A 178 16.75 4.67 4.77
N PHE A 179 17.13 3.40 4.90
CA PHE A 179 18.04 2.94 5.95
C PHE A 179 19.40 2.52 5.36
N PRO A 180 20.27 3.49 5.01
CA PRO A 180 21.62 3.19 4.52
C PRO A 180 22.37 2.29 5.53
N GLY A 181 22.90 1.17 5.03
CA GLY A 181 23.63 0.18 5.84
C GLY A 181 22.80 -1.01 6.34
N LYS A 182 21.49 -1.06 6.07
CA LYS A 182 20.66 -2.25 6.34
C LYS A 182 20.51 -3.10 5.06
N GLU A 183 20.93 -4.36 5.12
CA GLU A 183 20.75 -5.32 4.03
C GLU A 183 19.36 -5.97 4.10
N PHE A 184 18.51 -5.71 3.11
CA PHE A 184 17.17 -6.28 3.01
C PHE A 184 17.16 -7.41 1.99
N GLY A 185 17.45 -8.63 2.44
CA GLY A 185 17.58 -9.80 1.56
C GLY A 185 16.35 -10.03 0.67
N PHE A 186 15.14 -9.79 1.20
CA PHE A 186 13.91 -9.92 0.42
C PHE A 186 13.79 -8.86 -0.69
N HIS A 187 14.10 -7.60 -0.37
CA HIS A 187 14.08 -6.49 -1.33
C HIS A 187 15.09 -6.69 -2.46
N HIS A 188 16.31 -7.11 -2.12
CA HIS A 188 17.33 -7.45 -3.11
C HIS A 188 16.89 -8.60 -4.00
N TYR A 189 16.21 -9.61 -3.44
CA TYR A 189 15.62 -10.70 -4.22
C TYR A 189 14.56 -10.19 -5.22
N LEU A 190 13.62 -9.35 -4.79
CA LEU A 190 12.63 -8.75 -5.68
C LEU A 190 13.29 -7.93 -6.80
N ARG A 191 14.28 -7.10 -6.47
CA ARG A 191 15.04 -6.32 -7.46
C ARG A 191 15.74 -7.19 -8.50
N ARG A 192 16.37 -8.29 -8.08
CA ARG A 192 16.99 -9.24 -9.02
C ARG A 192 15.96 -9.85 -9.95
N MET A 193 14.80 -10.23 -9.44
CA MET A 193 13.73 -10.79 -10.27
C MET A 193 13.17 -9.73 -11.25
N ALA A 194 12.95 -8.50 -10.79
CA ALA A 194 12.49 -7.40 -11.63
C ALA A 194 13.50 -6.97 -12.70
N ALA A 195 14.80 -7.12 -12.43
CA ALA A 195 15.87 -6.85 -13.39
C ALA A 195 16.12 -8.01 -14.38
N SER A 196 15.63 -9.22 -14.08
CA SER A 196 15.80 -10.39 -14.95
C SER A 196 14.85 -10.31 -16.16
N ARG A 197 15.37 -10.62 -17.35
CA ARG A 197 14.55 -10.76 -18.57
C ARG A 197 13.63 -11.98 -18.52
N GLU A 198 14.10 -13.05 -17.89
CA GLU A 198 13.38 -14.30 -17.69
C GLU A 198 13.45 -14.65 -16.20
N PRO A 199 12.62 -14.02 -15.36
CA PRO A 199 12.66 -14.26 -13.92
C PRO A 199 12.29 -15.72 -13.65
N THR A 200 13.09 -16.44 -12.85
CA THR A 200 12.86 -17.86 -12.54
C THR A 200 11.76 -18.07 -11.50
N ALA A 201 11.33 -16.99 -10.84
CA ALA A 201 10.26 -16.94 -9.87
C ALA A 201 9.37 -15.71 -10.15
N LEU A 202 8.27 -15.55 -9.42
CA LEU A 202 7.30 -14.45 -9.60
C LEU A 202 6.62 -14.38 -10.98
N GLN A 203 6.77 -15.39 -11.82
CA GLN A 203 6.14 -15.44 -13.15
C GLN A 203 4.61 -15.43 -13.09
N ASN A 204 4.04 -15.93 -11.98
CA ASN A 204 2.59 -16.00 -11.77
C ASN A 204 2.09 -14.89 -10.85
N LEU A 205 2.95 -13.98 -10.38
CA LEU A 205 2.56 -12.96 -9.41
C LEU A 205 1.64 -11.95 -10.11
N ARG A 206 0.37 -11.91 -9.69
CA ARG A 206 -0.69 -11.07 -10.27
C ARG A 206 -1.09 -9.92 -9.34
N HIS A 207 -1.06 -10.15 -8.04
CA HIS A 207 -1.55 -9.18 -7.05
C HIS A 207 -0.49 -8.86 -6.01
N VAL A 208 -0.19 -7.58 -5.82
CA VAL A 208 0.73 -7.12 -4.78
C VAL A 208 0.01 -6.15 -3.86
N ARG A 209 0.16 -6.36 -2.55
CA ARG A 209 -0.39 -5.50 -1.50
C ARG A 209 0.71 -5.00 -0.60
N PHE A 210 0.90 -3.69 -0.55
CA PHE A 210 1.81 -3.04 0.37
C PHE A 210 1.10 -2.82 1.70
N LEU A 211 1.67 -3.35 2.78
CA LEU A 211 1.07 -3.34 4.10
C LEU A 211 1.63 -2.20 4.96
N PRO A 212 0.79 -1.44 5.69
CA PRO A 212 1.28 -0.48 6.67
C PRO A 212 1.93 -1.23 7.85
N ASP A 213 2.91 -0.62 8.49
CA ASP A 213 3.60 -1.21 9.64
C ASP A 213 2.75 -1.07 10.91
N SER A 214 1.87 -2.04 11.09
CA SER A 214 0.97 -2.08 12.26
C SER A 214 1.67 -2.46 13.57
N ASP A 215 2.93 -2.92 13.51
CA ASP A 215 3.62 -3.55 14.65
C ASP A 215 4.87 -2.78 15.10
N SER A 216 5.24 -1.70 14.40
CA SER A 216 6.30 -0.81 14.85
C SER A 216 5.87 -0.11 16.13
N ILE A 217 6.70 -0.22 17.16
CA ILE A 217 6.53 0.54 18.40
C ILE A 217 6.77 2.04 18.22
N TYR A 218 7.23 2.46 17.03
CA TYR A 218 7.51 3.84 16.66
C TYR A 218 6.48 4.40 15.68
N GLU A 219 5.84 3.56 14.88
CA GLU A 219 4.71 3.98 14.06
C GLU A 219 3.45 3.95 14.92
N ASP A 220 2.90 5.13 15.13
CA ASP A 220 1.60 5.25 15.73
C ASP A 220 0.56 4.89 14.68
N THR A 221 -0.05 3.71 14.82
CA THR A 221 -1.06 3.20 13.87
C THR A 221 -2.26 4.13 13.70
N ARG A 222 -2.41 5.18 14.50
CA ARG A 222 -3.43 6.20 14.31
C ARG A 222 -3.12 7.13 13.14
N PHE A 223 -1.86 7.23 12.73
CA PHE A 223 -1.39 8.07 11.64
C PHE A 223 -1.20 7.24 10.36
N TYR A 224 -1.05 7.92 9.22
CA TYR A 224 -0.60 7.28 7.98
C TYR A 224 0.87 6.85 8.10
N SER A 225 1.19 5.68 7.54
CA SER A 225 2.58 5.21 7.47
C SER A 225 3.29 5.84 6.27
N GLU A 226 4.43 6.50 6.51
CA GLU A 226 5.28 7.11 5.49
C GLU A 226 6.14 6.07 4.76
N TYR A 227 6.04 6.00 3.42
CA TYR A 227 6.85 5.07 2.63
C TYR A 227 7.33 5.62 1.29
N ASP A 228 8.40 4.99 0.79
CA ASP A 228 8.88 5.14 -0.59
C ASP A 228 7.97 4.36 -1.57
N ILE A 229 6.83 4.98 -1.91
CA ILE A 229 5.84 4.42 -2.85
C ILE A 229 6.48 4.18 -4.22
N TYR A 230 7.36 5.05 -4.68
CA TYR A 230 8.03 4.90 -5.97
C TYR A 230 9.00 3.72 -6.02
N GLY A 231 9.77 3.51 -4.96
CA GLY A 231 10.57 2.31 -4.77
C GLY A 231 9.71 1.06 -4.89
N CYS A 232 8.53 1.07 -4.27
CA CYS A 232 7.57 -0.03 -4.31
C CYS A 232 7.07 -0.32 -5.72
N LEU A 233 6.64 0.71 -6.46
CA LEU A 233 6.23 0.57 -7.85
C LEU A 233 7.37 0.02 -8.72
N ASN A 234 8.59 0.52 -8.55
CA ASN A 234 9.75 0.07 -9.31
C ASN A 234 10.16 -1.39 -9.03
N LEU A 235 9.83 -1.94 -7.86
CA LEU A 235 10.09 -3.35 -7.55
C LEU A 235 9.23 -4.30 -8.38
N VAL A 236 8.02 -3.90 -8.76
CA VAL A 236 7.01 -4.82 -9.30
C VAL A 236 6.52 -4.46 -10.69
N ARG A 237 6.69 -3.21 -11.14
CA ARG A 237 6.12 -2.70 -12.40
C ARG A 237 6.49 -3.51 -13.65
N LYS A 238 7.68 -4.11 -13.68
CA LYS A 238 8.22 -4.87 -14.81
C LYS A 238 7.93 -6.37 -14.74
N LEU A 239 7.27 -6.85 -13.67
CA LEU A 239 6.94 -8.26 -13.56
C LEU A 239 5.95 -8.66 -14.68
N PRO A 240 6.08 -9.89 -15.22
CA PRO A 240 5.42 -10.25 -16.47
C PRO A 240 3.89 -10.39 -16.35
N SER A 241 3.40 -10.83 -15.19
CA SER A 241 1.98 -11.16 -14.98
C SER A 241 1.30 -10.26 -13.96
N ILE A 242 1.93 -9.14 -13.57
CA ILE A 242 1.35 -8.25 -12.57
C ILE A 242 0.08 -7.60 -13.13
N GLU A 243 -1.00 -7.65 -12.35
CA GLU A 243 -2.31 -7.12 -12.72
C GLU A 243 -2.78 -6.04 -11.75
N SER A 244 -2.63 -6.25 -10.44
CA SER A 244 -3.11 -5.30 -9.44
C SER A 244 -2.08 -4.92 -8.38
N LEU A 245 -2.14 -3.66 -7.98
CA LEU A 245 -1.38 -3.09 -6.87
C LEU A 245 -2.33 -2.48 -5.84
N ARG A 246 -2.04 -2.73 -4.55
CA ARG A 246 -2.79 -2.17 -3.43
C ARG A 246 -1.85 -1.52 -2.42
N PHE A 247 -2.18 -0.32 -1.97
CA PHE A 247 -1.55 0.36 -0.84
C PHE A 247 -2.64 0.65 0.20
N ASP A 248 -2.34 0.49 1.48
CA ASP A 248 -3.30 0.72 2.57
C ASP A 248 -2.71 1.64 3.65
N ALA A 249 -3.43 2.70 4.04
CA ALA A 249 -3.04 3.56 5.17
C ALA A 249 -1.63 4.15 5.05
N MET A 250 -1.23 4.54 3.83
CA MET A 250 0.10 5.07 3.54
C MET A 250 0.05 6.53 3.07
N THR A 251 1.15 7.23 3.35
CA THR A 251 1.50 8.52 2.75
C THR A 251 2.92 8.46 2.17
N LEU A 252 3.32 9.45 1.38
CA LEU A 252 4.65 9.53 0.81
C LEU A 252 5.66 9.96 1.88
N GLY A 253 6.79 9.25 1.98
CA GLY A 253 7.87 9.66 2.88
C GLY A 253 8.64 10.88 2.37
N GLU A 254 9.37 11.55 3.27
CA GLU A 254 10.11 12.80 3.01
C GLU A 254 11.16 12.71 1.87
N GLU A 255 11.79 11.54 1.66
CA GLU A 255 12.81 11.33 0.62
C GLU A 255 12.35 10.29 -0.43
N PRO A 256 11.32 10.61 -1.25
CA PRO A 256 10.75 9.63 -2.16
C PRO A 256 11.81 9.10 -3.14
N GLY A 257 11.71 7.81 -3.48
CA GLY A 257 12.62 7.15 -4.41
C GLY A 257 12.46 7.65 -5.84
N ILE A 258 13.11 6.95 -6.77
CA ILE A 258 13.11 7.33 -8.20
C ILE A 258 11.70 7.16 -8.78
N TRP A 259 11.18 8.18 -9.45
CA TRP A 259 9.87 8.12 -10.12
C TRP A 259 9.79 6.96 -11.13
N PRO A 260 8.71 6.16 -11.11
CA PRO A 260 8.49 5.16 -12.14
C PRO A 260 8.21 5.87 -13.47
N PRO A 261 8.87 5.53 -14.58
CA PRO A 261 8.61 6.15 -15.88
C PRO A 261 7.13 6.01 -16.29
N PRO A 262 6.59 6.95 -17.08
CA PRO A 262 5.22 6.90 -17.53
C PRO A 262 5.00 5.68 -18.43
N ARG A 263 3.83 5.04 -18.31
CA ARG A 263 3.39 3.88 -19.09
C ARG A 263 4.42 2.76 -19.16
N SER A 264 5.13 2.56 -18.06
CA SER A 264 6.22 1.60 -17.98
C SER A 264 5.83 0.31 -17.24
N ALA A 265 4.64 0.28 -16.66
CA ALA A 265 4.15 -0.81 -15.84
C ALA A 265 3.04 -1.65 -16.50
N ASN A 266 3.00 -2.94 -16.18
CA ASN A 266 2.03 -3.87 -16.77
C ASN A 266 0.72 -4.03 -15.98
N TYR A 267 0.63 -3.48 -14.76
CA TYR A 267 -0.61 -3.56 -13.98
C TYR A 267 -1.73 -2.74 -14.61
N ILE A 268 -2.95 -3.21 -14.38
CA ILE A 268 -4.21 -2.67 -14.91
C ILE A 268 -5.14 -2.17 -13.80
N ASP A 269 -4.81 -2.45 -12.54
CA ASP A 269 -5.61 -2.11 -11.37
C ASP A 269 -4.70 -1.49 -10.29
N ILE A 270 -5.01 -0.26 -9.89
CA ILE A 270 -4.32 0.44 -8.80
C ILE A 270 -5.35 0.82 -7.74
N MET A 271 -5.10 0.38 -6.52
CA MET A 271 -5.92 0.71 -5.36
C MET A 271 -5.09 1.37 -4.26
N LEU A 272 -5.42 2.62 -3.97
CA LEU A 272 -4.88 3.42 -2.88
C LEU A 272 -5.98 3.56 -1.82
N SER A 273 -6.02 2.62 -0.87
CA SER A 273 -7.09 2.54 0.12
C SER A 273 -6.69 3.26 1.41
N HIS A 274 -7.48 4.25 1.80
CA HIS A 274 -7.21 5.06 2.98
C HIS A 274 -5.79 5.64 2.92
N CYS A 275 -5.41 6.24 1.81
CA CYS A 275 -4.09 6.82 1.61
C CYS A 275 -4.18 8.34 1.58
N ALA A 276 -3.12 9.02 2.03
CA ALA A 276 -2.98 10.47 1.91
C ALA A 276 -1.78 10.74 1.00
N ILE A 277 -2.01 10.80 -0.32
CA ILE A 277 -0.95 10.98 -1.32
C ILE A 277 -1.03 12.40 -1.89
N PRO A 278 0.10 13.14 -1.94
CA PRO A 278 0.10 14.46 -2.57
C PRO A 278 -0.23 14.39 -4.07
N GLU A 279 -0.74 15.49 -4.59
CA GLU A 279 -1.32 15.57 -5.94
C GLU A 279 -0.35 15.16 -7.06
N VAL A 280 0.86 15.71 -7.07
CA VAL A 280 1.87 15.43 -8.11
C VAL A 280 2.17 13.93 -8.16
N ASP A 281 2.27 13.30 -6.99
CA ASP A 281 2.59 11.91 -6.83
C ASP A 281 1.44 10.98 -7.29
N LEU A 282 0.19 11.36 -7.02
CA LEU A 282 -0.98 10.66 -7.58
C LEU A 282 -0.90 10.60 -9.11
N GLY A 283 -0.57 11.74 -9.74
CA GLY A 283 -0.42 11.82 -11.19
C GLY A 283 0.69 10.92 -11.72
N ILE A 284 1.82 10.81 -11.01
CA ILE A 284 2.93 9.91 -11.39
C ILE A 284 2.52 8.45 -11.26
N ILE A 285 1.86 8.08 -10.15
CA ILE A 285 1.37 6.72 -9.90
C ILE A 285 0.41 6.29 -11.01
N ILE A 286 -0.61 7.10 -11.31
CA ILE A 286 -1.60 6.81 -12.36
C ILE A 286 -0.94 6.68 -13.73
N ARG A 287 -0.06 7.64 -14.09
CA ARG A 287 0.59 7.67 -15.41
C ARG A 287 1.60 6.56 -15.61
N SER A 288 2.07 5.89 -14.55
CA SER A 288 3.04 4.80 -14.68
C SER A 288 2.45 3.49 -15.24
N ALA A 289 1.14 3.26 -15.13
CA ALA A 289 0.43 2.15 -15.77
C ALA A 289 0.40 2.29 -17.29
N LYS A 290 0.47 1.18 -18.04
CA LYS A 290 0.28 1.19 -19.51
C LYS A 290 -1.18 1.32 -19.94
N ASN A 291 -2.05 0.53 -19.32
CA ASN A 291 -3.45 0.36 -19.72
C ASN A 291 -4.31 0.26 -18.46
N LEU A 292 -4.43 1.35 -17.70
CA LEU A 292 -5.17 1.33 -16.45
C LEU A 292 -6.65 1.08 -16.72
N LYS A 293 -7.21 0.04 -16.10
CA LYS A 293 -8.61 -0.36 -16.20
C LYS A 293 -9.41 -0.07 -14.95
N ARG A 294 -8.78 -0.17 -13.78
CA ARG A 294 -9.45 0.05 -12.49
C ARG A 294 -8.60 0.99 -11.67
N PHE A 295 -9.21 2.04 -11.14
CA PHE A 295 -8.56 2.97 -10.24
C PHE A 295 -9.43 3.23 -9.03
N THR A 296 -8.89 3.00 -7.84
CA THR A 296 -9.51 3.33 -6.58
C THR A 296 -8.58 4.23 -5.78
N TYR A 297 -9.07 5.38 -5.35
CA TYR A 297 -8.41 6.23 -4.38
C TYR A 297 -9.39 6.67 -3.30
N THR A 298 -9.15 6.23 -2.08
CA THR A 298 -9.92 6.61 -0.91
C THR A 298 -9.02 7.23 0.14
N VAL A 299 -9.50 8.30 0.77
CA VAL A 299 -8.78 9.02 1.83
C VAL A 299 -9.55 8.88 3.14
N GLY A 300 -8.86 9.05 4.27
CA GLY A 300 -9.49 9.02 5.59
C GLY A 300 -9.23 7.74 6.36
N GLY A 301 -9.66 7.75 7.61
CA GLY A 301 -9.52 6.67 8.57
C GLY A 301 -8.21 6.64 9.35
N ARG A 302 -7.34 7.61 9.12
CA ARG A 302 -6.18 7.91 9.97
C ARG A 302 -6.16 9.40 10.31
N HIS A 303 -5.38 9.75 11.31
CA HIS A 303 -5.03 11.13 11.60
C HIS A 303 -3.90 11.58 10.68
N GLU A 304 -3.97 12.83 10.27
CA GLU A 304 -2.97 13.45 9.41
C GLU A 304 -2.31 14.60 10.16
N MET A 305 -0.98 14.66 10.13
CA MET A 305 -0.24 15.74 10.82
C MET A 305 -0.30 17.06 10.06
N GLU A 306 -0.26 16.98 8.73
CA GLU A 306 -0.36 18.11 7.82
C GLU A 306 -1.48 17.79 6.84
N ASP A 307 -2.46 18.69 6.71
CA ASP A 307 -3.55 18.52 5.77
C ASP A 307 -3.00 18.42 4.34
N THR A 308 -3.20 17.26 3.69
CA THR A 308 -2.82 17.04 2.29
C THR A 308 -4.06 17.22 1.42
N PRO A 309 -4.35 18.44 0.93
CA PRO A 309 -5.47 18.66 0.05
C PRO A 309 -5.31 17.86 -1.24
N VAL A 310 -6.39 17.25 -1.69
CA VAL A 310 -6.45 16.58 -2.99
C VAL A 310 -6.95 17.57 -4.02
N PHE A 311 -6.07 17.95 -4.94
CA PHE A 311 -6.47 18.73 -6.11
C PHE A 311 -7.07 17.79 -7.17
N THR A 312 -8.32 18.04 -7.49
CA THR A 312 -9.17 17.15 -8.27
C THR A 312 -8.90 17.28 -9.77
N ARG A 313 -8.61 18.48 -10.28
CA ARG A 313 -8.36 18.69 -11.71
C ARG A 313 -7.12 17.91 -12.18
N PRO A 314 -5.95 18.01 -11.53
CA PRO A 314 -4.75 17.30 -11.97
C PRO A 314 -4.87 15.78 -11.83
N LEU A 315 -5.61 15.32 -10.81
CA LEU A 315 -5.98 13.92 -10.63
C LEU A 315 -6.81 13.41 -11.83
N LEU A 316 -7.87 14.12 -12.20
CA LEU A 316 -8.71 13.76 -13.34
C LEU A 316 -7.96 13.84 -14.66
N GLU A 317 -7.12 14.85 -14.87
CA GLU A 317 -6.25 14.97 -16.04
C GLU A 317 -5.32 13.77 -16.19
N SER A 318 -4.76 13.29 -15.06
CA SER A 318 -3.95 12.07 -15.04
C SER A 318 -4.75 10.83 -15.42
N LEU A 319 -6.01 10.74 -14.99
CA LEU A 319 -6.92 9.65 -15.36
C LEU A 319 -7.36 9.70 -16.83
N LEU A 320 -7.49 10.89 -17.43
CA LEU A 320 -7.85 11.05 -18.85
C LEU A 320 -6.85 10.39 -19.79
N VAL A 321 -5.59 10.24 -19.38
CA VAL A 321 -4.57 9.47 -20.13
C VAL A 321 -5.01 8.03 -20.40
N HIS A 322 -5.85 7.47 -19.54
CA HIS A 322 -6.38 6.10 -19.60
C HIS A 322 -7.85 6.03 -20.01
N HIS A 323 -8.43 7.10 -20.53
CA HIS A 323 -9.87 7.16 -20.82
C HIS A 323 -10.36 6.00 -21.72
N HIS A 324 -9.53 5.47 -22.62
CA HIS A 324 -9.88 4.33 -23.47
C HIS A 324 -9.86 2.95 -22.78
N THR A 325 -9.13 2.85 -21.68
CA THR A 325 -8.94 1.58 -20.98
C THR A 325 -9.65 1.55 -19.64
N LEU A 326 -9.94 2.70 -19.04
CA LEU A 326 -10.53 2.81 -17.72
C LEU A 326 -11.98 2.30 -17.74
N GLU A 327 -12.22 1.23 -16.99
CA GLU A 327 -13.48 0.50 -16.87
C GLU A 327 -14.17 0.77 -15.52
N TYR A 328 -13.40 1.06 -14.48
CA TYR A 328 -13.89 1.28 -13.11
C TYR A 328 -13.13 2.43 -12.45
N LEU A 329 -13.88 3.36 -11.87
CA LEU A 329 -13.34 4.50 -11.14
C LEU A 329 -14.02 4.60 -9.77
N ASP A 330 -13.22 4.71 -8.71
CA ASP A 330 -13.68 4.88 -7.34
C ASP A 330 -12.86 5.96 -6.64
N LEU A 331 -13.49 7.09 -6.34
CA LEU A 331 -12.87 8.31 -5.78
C LEU A 331 -13.63 8.77 -4.54
N ASP A 332 -13.18 8.32 -3.38
CA ASP A 332 -13.63 8.80 -2.07
C ASP A 332 -12.62 9.82 -1.51
N ILE A 333 -12.62 11.00 -2.13
CA ILE A 333 -11.74 12.13 -1.81
C ILE A 333 -12.53 13.35 -1.29
N GLU A 334 -13.84 13.20 -1.13
CA GLU A 334 -14.80 14.31 -0.91
C GLU A 334 -14.42 15.21 0.26
N SER A 335 -13.85 14.65 1.34
CA SER A 335 -13.45 15.40 2.54
C SER A 335 -12.12 16.14 2.39
N HIS A 336 -11.28 15.76 1.43
CA HIS A 336 -9.95 16.33 1.19
C HIS A 336 -9.89 17.14 -0.11
N ALA A 337 -10.96 17.13 -0.90
CA ALA A 337 -11.03 17.87 -2.15
C ALA A 337 -11.00 19.39 -1.88
N SER A 338 -10.14 20.10 -2.61
CA SER A 338 -9.98 21.55 -2.43
C SER A 338 -11.19 22.33 -2.95
N ASP A 339 -12.05 22.82 -2.05
CA ASP A 339 -13.18 23.69 -2.41
C ASP A 339 -12.72 24.95 -3.18
N LEU A 340 -11.52 25.46 -2.88
CA LEU A 340 -10.92 26.60 -3.58
C LEU A 340 -10.63 26.27 -5.06
N GLU A 341 -10.06 25.10 -5.34
CA GLU A 341 -9.81 24.66 -6.71
C GLU A 341 -11.11 24.36 -7.47
N MET A 342 -12.08 23.77 -6.77
CA MET A 342 -13.35 23.33 -7.34
C MET A 342 -14.26 24.49 -7.73
N PHE A 343 -14.30 25.56 -6.93
CA PHE A 343 -15.32 26.60 -7.06
C PHE A 343 -14.80 28.04 -7.24
N ASP A 344 -13.53 28.33 -6.96
CA ASP A 344 -12.97 29.68 -7.16
C ASP A 344 -12.50 29.86 -8.61
N GLU A 345 -12.94 30.93 -9.28
CA GLU A 345 -12.46 31.27 -10.63
C GLU A 345 -11.03 31.82 -10.61
N SER A 346 -10.61 32.39 -9.47
CA SER A 346 -9.29 33.02 -9.32
C SER A 346 -8.17 32.02 -8.99
N SER A 347 -8.52 30.78 -8.67
CA SER A 347 -7.58 29.74 -8.20
C SER A 347 -6.88 28.96 -9.30
N ILE A 348 -7.13 29.27 -10.58
CA ILE A 348 -6.53 28.56 -11.74
C ILE A 348 -4.98 28.65 -11.73
N GLU A 349 -4.38 29.55 -10.95
CA GLU A 349 -2.91 29.71 -10.80
C GLU A 349 -2.34 29.22 -9.45
N LEU A 350 -3.03 28.36 -8.68
CA LEU A 350 -2.65 28.16 -7.27
C LEU A 350 -1.31 27.47 -7.01
N TYR A 351 -0.71 26.75 -7.96
CA TYR A 351 0.69 26.35 -7.88
C TYR A 351 1.27 26.36 -9.29
N PRO A 352 2.43 26.99 -9.55
CA PRO A 352 3.17 26.63 -10.75
C PRO A 352 3.38 25.11 -10.66
N THR A 353 2.86 24.34 -11.63
CA THR A 353 3.49 23.06 -11.95
C THR A 353 4.97 23.39 -12.00
N GLU A 354 5.79 22.73 -11.19
CA GLU A 354 7.22 22.82 -11.40
C GLU A 354 7.48 22.13 -12.75
N ASP A 355 7.29 22.88 -13.84
CA ASP A 355 7.36 22.41 -15.22
C ASP A 355 8.72 21.72 -15.47
N TYR A 356 9.74 22.11 -14.69
CA TYR A 356 11.07 21.51 -14.66
C TYR A 356 11.07 20.02 -14.29
N GLU A 357 10.25 19.59 -13.33
CA GLU A 357 10.22 18.18 -12.91
C GLU A 357 9.39 17.33 -13.88
N GLN A 358 8.30 17.89 -14.43
CA GLN A 358 7.49 17.22 -15.45
C GLN A 358 8.22 17.10 -16.79
N GLU A 359 8.91 18.15 -17.27
CA GLU A 359 9.76 18.08 -18.47
C GLU A 359 10.88 17.04 -18.29
N GLY A 360 11.49 16.98 -17.10
CA GLY A 360 12.46 15.95 -16.74
C GLY A 360 11.87 14.54 -16.80
N TYR A 361 10.69 14.35 -16.21
CA TYR A 361 9.97 13.08 -16.19
C TYR A 361 9.61 12.57 -17.59
N GLU A 362 9.05 13.44 -18.43
CA GLU A 362 8.68 13.10 -19.81
C GLU A 362 9.91 12.86 -20.69
N ALA A 363 10.99 13.62 -20.50
CA ALA A 363 12.26 13.40 -21.20
C ALA A 363 12.90 12.05 -20.83
N HIS A 364 12.81 11.62 -19.58
CA HIS A 364 13.34 10.32 -19.12
C HIS A 364 12.57 9.12 -19.69
N GLY A 365 11.30 9.29 -20.07
CA GLY A 365 10.43 8.26 -20.66
C GLY A 365 10.24 8.38 -22.18
N ALA A 366 10.98 9.27 -22.86
CA ALA A 366 10.72 9.63 -24.25
C ALA A 366 10.69 8.46 -25.24
N ASP A 367 11.56 7.45 -25.04
CA ASP A 367 11.58 6.23 -25.87
C ASP A 367 10.31 5.38 -25.71
N GLU A 368 9.82 5.24 -24.47
CA GLU A 368 8.59 4.49 -24.14
C GLU A 368 7.33 5.27 -24.62
N LEU A 369 7.37 6.61 -24.58
CA LEU A 369 6.32 7.50 -25.10
C LEU A 369 6.25 7.51 -26.64
N ALA A 370 7.39 7.42 -27.33
CA ALA A 370 7.46 7.46 -28.80
C ALA A 370 6.86 6.20 -29.47
N GLU A 371 6.97 5.02 -28.85
CA GLU A 371 6.30 3.80 -29.33
C GLU A 371 4.77 3.94 -29.35
N LEU A 372 4.21 4.76 -28.47
CA LEU A 372 2.76 4.91 -28.24
C LEU A 372 2.08 5.93 -29.15
N ALA A 373 2.76 7.02 -29.52
CA ALA A 373 2.23 8.03 -30.44
C ALA A 373 1.84 7.43 -31.82
N SER A 374 2.34 6.23 -32.12
CA SER A 374 2.01 5.49 -33.34
C SER A 374 0.69 4.68 -33.25
N GLN A 375 0.07 4.58 -32.07
CA GLN A 375 -1.14 3.75 -31.81
C GLN A 375 -2.42 4.56 -31.51
N GLU A 376 -2.33 5.89 -31.35
CA GLU A 376 -3.48 6.72 -31.02
C GLU A 376 -4.28 7.15 -32.26
N GLN A 377 -5.42 6.50 -32.49
CA GLN A 377 -6.47 7.01 -33.38
C GLN A 377 -7.87 6.69 -32.81
N GLN A 378 -8.63 7.76 -32.51
CA GLN A 378 -10.09 7.88 -32.21
C GLN A 378 -10.54 8.01 -30.73
N ARG A 379 -11.62 8.80 -30.51
CA ARG A 379 -12.24 9.29 -29.25
C ARG A 379 -13.53 8.48 -28.91
N PRO A 380 -14.07 8.49 -27.66
CA PRO A 380 -13.62 7.69 -26.51
C PRO A 380 -14.69 6.68 -25.99
N PRO A 381 -14.33 5.60 -25.30
CA PRO A 381 -15.10 5.09 -24.17
C PRO A 381 -14.78 5.91 -22.91
N THR A 382 -15.72 5.91 -21.98
CA THR A 382 -15.68 6.50 -20.64
C THR A 382 -16.05 5.36 -19.68
N PRO A 383 -15.61 5.37 -18.41
CA PRO A 383 -15.78 4.21 -17.56
C PRO A 383 -17.28 3.87 -17.39
N PRO A 384 -17.69 2.61 -17.60
CA PRO A 384 -19.06 2.17 -17.38
C PRO A 384 -19.47 2.20 -15.90
N SER A 385 -18.53 2.19 -14.96
CA SER A 385 -18.84 2.28 -13.52
C SER A 385 -18.03 3.38 -12.85
N ALA A 386 -18.71 4.26 -12.12
CA ALA A 386 -18.10 5.32 -11.33
C ALA A 386 -18.68 5.38 -9.90
N ILE A 387 -17.79 5.48 -8.92
CA ILE A 387 -18.09 5.76 -7.52
C ILE A 387 -17.33 7.04 -7.17
N ILE A 388 -18.03 8.08 -6.74
CA ILE A 388 -17.42 9.41 -6.65
C ILE A 388 -18.12 10.28 -5.60
N GLY A 389 -17.33 11.13 -4.93
CA GLY A 389 -17.84 12.18 -4.04
C GLY A 389 -18.85 13.11 -4.72
N ALA A 390 -19.88 13.52 -3.98
CA ALA A 390 -20.98 14.29 -4.55
C ALA A 390 -20.57 15.67 -5.09
N ARG A 391 -19.67 16.41 -4.40
CA ARG A 391 -19.12 17.68 -4.92
C ARG A 391 -18.15 17.43 -6.05
N VAL A 392 -17.33 16.39 -5.93
CA VAL A 392 -16.36 16.00 -6.98
C VAL A 392 -17.08 15.66 -8.29
N LEU A 393 -18.18 14.91 -8.22
CA LEU A 393 -19.06 14.60 -9.35
C LEU A 393 -19.61 15.85 -10.01
N TYR A 394 -20.09 16.80 -9.20
CA TYR A 394 -20.61 18.07 -9.71
C TYR A 394 -19.53 18.84 -10.48
N CYS A 395 -18.33 18.97 -9.93
CA CYS A 395 -17.23 19.67 -10.59
C CYS A 395 -16.71 18.94 -11.83
N TYR A 396 -16.67 17.61 -11.80
CA TYR A 396 -16.33 16.80 -12.97
C TYR A 396 -17.28 17.07 -14.14
N ALA A 397 -18.57 17.10 -13.87
CA ALA A 397 -19.58 17.28 -14.90
C ALA A 397 -19.73 18.74 -15.36
N ARG A 398 -19.57 19.72 -14.46
CA ARG A 398 -19.68 21.16 -14.76
C ARG A 398 -18.40 21.75 -15.38
N GLY A 399 -17.24 21.21 -15.01
CA GLY A 399 -15.93 21.82 -15.24
C GLY A 399 -15.46 22.65 -14.05
N PHE A 400 -14.14 22.67 -13.83
CA PHE A 400 -13.49 23.38 -12.72
C PHE A 400 -13.44 24.89 -12.96
N GLY A 401 -13.64 25.69 -11.90
CA GLY A 401 -13.55 27.15 -11.98
C GLY A 401 -14.58 27.80 -12.92
N ALA A 402 -15.59 27.04 -13.39
CA ALA A 402 -16.68 27.58 -14.18
C ALA A 402 -17.64 28.30 -13.24
N GLY A 403 -17.73 29.63 -13.34
CA GLY A 403 -18.60 30.47 -12.53
C GLY A 403 -19.93 29.80 -12.24
N VAL A 404 -20.24 29.64 -10.95
CA VAL A 404 -21.42 28.95 -10.40
C VAL A 404 -22.75 29.57 -10.90
N THR A 405 -22.68 30.60 -11.74
CA THR A 405 -23.76 31.44 -12.24
C THR A 405 -24.44 30.93 -13.52
N GLU A 406 -23.79 30.09 -14.33
CA GLU A 406 -24.42 29.54 -15.54
C GLU A 406 -25.37 28.36 -15.23
N PRO A 407 -26.50 28.24 -15.97
CA PRO A 407 -27.41 27.11 -15.81
C PRO A 407 -26.73 25.81 -16.23
N PHE A 408 -26.71 24.86 -15.31
CA PHE A 408 -26.04 23.57 -15.46
C PHE A 408 -27.04 22.44 -15.21
N SER A 409 -26.86 21.31 -15.92
CA SER A 409 -27.64 20.10 -15.71
C SER A 409 -26.71 18.89 -15.67
N LEU A 410 -26.65 18.23 -14.51
CA LEU A 410 -25.78 17.08 -14.28
C LEU A 410 -26.03 15.96 -15.29
N VAL A 411 -27.30 15.63 -15.53
CA VAL A 411 -27.70 14.53 -16.44
C VAL A 411 -27.24 14.72 -17.88
N ASP A 412 -27.08 15.98 -18.33
CA ASP A 412 -26.62 16.29 -19.69
C ASP A 412 -25.10 16.13 -19.87
N HIS A 413 -24.35 16.08 -18.77
CA HIS A 413 -22.88 16.08 -18.77
C HIS A 413 -22.28 14.76 -18.31
N LEU A 414 -23.10 13.83 -17.80
CA LEU A 414 -22.63 12.47 -17.49
C LEU A 414 -22.39 11.67 -18.78
N PRO A 415 -21.41 10.73 -18.77
CA PRO A 415 -21.13 9.95 -19.95
C PRO A 415 -22.31 9.01 -20.31
N PRO A 416 -22.70 8.91 -21.59
CA PRO A 416 -23.84 8.08 -22.01
C PRO A 416 -23.57 6.57 -21.88
N SER A 417 -22.30 6.18 -21.73
CA SER A 417 -21.89 4.79 -21.48
C SER A 417 -21.90 4.41 -20.00
N LEU A 418 -22.25 5.33 -19.08
CA LEU A 418 -22.28 5.06 -17.66
C LEU A 418 -23.41 4.06 -17.33
N GLU A 419 -23.07 2.93 -16.73
CA GLU A 419 -23.97 1.84 -16.36
C GLU A 419 -24.34 1.85 -14.88
N SER A 420 -23.41 2.28 -14.03
CA SER A 420 -23.55 2.37 -12.56
C SER A 420 -22.93 3.64 -12.01
N LEU A 421 -23.63 4.31 -11.09
CA LEU A 421 -23.17 5.49 -10.36
C LEU A 421 -23.40 5.32 -8.86
N ARG A 422 -22.35 5.35 -8.06
CA ARG A 422 -22.45 5.42 -6.58
C ARG A 422 -21.93 6.78 -6.10
N ILE A 423 -22.63 7.38 -5.15
CA ILE A 423 -22.31 8.74 -4.69
C ILE A 423 -21.94 8.75 -3.21
N TYR A 424 -20.70 9.15 -2.90
CA TYR A 424 -20.24 9.35 -1.53
C TYR A 424 -20.68 10.70 -0.97
N GLY A 425 -21.01 10.72 0.33
CA GLY A 425 -21.24 11.95 1.08
C GLY A 425 -22.56 12.67 0.76
N TYR A 426 -23.45 12.11 -0.06
CA TYR A 426 -24.73 12.74 -0.37
C TYR A 426 -25.65 12.79 0.86
N GLY A 427 -26.19 13.98 1.16
CA GLY A 427 -27.04 14.22 2.32
C GLY A 427 -26.31 14.33 3.66
N SER A 428 -24.98 14.27 3.65
CA SER A 428 -24.15 14.48 4.83
C SER A 428 -24.06 15.98 5.13
N ASP A 429 -24.38 16.37 6.36
CA ASP A 429 -24.29 17.76 6.83
C ASP A 429 -22.87 17.99 7.38
N ASP A 430 -21.87 17.89 6.50
CA ASP A 430 -20.44 17.90 6.84
C ASP A 430 -19.91 19.31 7.16
N GLY A 431 -20.82 20.17 7.65
CA GLY A 431 -20.67 21.59 7.91
C GLY A 431 -19.72 21.93 9.06
N GLU A 432 -18.47 21.48 8.98
CA GLU A 432 -17.37 21.88 9.87
C GLU A 432 -16.07 22.10 9.07
N GLY A 433 -16.17 22.43 7.77
CA GLY A 433 -15.07 23.06 7.04
C GLY A 433 -14.89 24.52 7.49
N LEU A 434 -13.64 24.99 7.62
CA LEU A 434 -13.33 26.40 7.94
C LEU A 434 -13.87 27.40 6.90
N TYR A 435 -14.36 26.91 5.75
CA TYR A 435 -14.94 27.68 4.67
C TYR A 435 -16.36 27.18 4.38
N PHE A 436 -17.29 28.14 4.24
CA PHE A 436 -18.65 27.83 3.78
C PHE A 436 -18.58 27.30 2.35
N SER A 437 -18.82 26.00 2.16
CA SER A 437 -18.98 25.45 0.81
C SER A 437 -20.18 26.15 0.14
N PRO A 438 -20.05 26.56 -1.14
CA PRO A 438 -21.12 27.26 -1.83
C PRO A 438 -22.35 26.36 -1.98
N ASP A 439 -23.55 26.95 -1.90
CA ASP A 439 -24.79 26.24 -2.26
C ASP A 439 -24.80 26.04 -3.79
N ILE A 440 -24.29 24.88 -4.22
CA ILE A 440 -24.20 24.48 -5.63
C ILE A 440 -25.53 23.94 -6.18
N GLY A 441 -26.60 23.92 -5.38
CA GLY A 441 -27.89 23.37 -5.78
C GLY A 441 -27.85 21.86 -6.04
N LEU A 442 -26.94 21.13 -5.40
CA LEU A 442 -26.68 19.71 -5.63
C LEU A 442 -27.97 18.87 -5.55
N ASN A 443 -28.81 19.11 -4.55
CA ASN A 443 -30.08 18.39 -4.37
C ASN A 443 -31.02 18.54 -5.58
N ALA A 444 -31.07 19.74 -6.18
CA ALA A 444 -31.88 19.98 -7.38
C ALA A 444 -31.30 19.24 -8.60
N GLN A 445 -29.97 19.19 -8.72
CA GLN A 445 -29.29 18.46 -9.79
C GLN A 445 -29.49 16.94 -9.69
N ILE A 446 -29.40 16.40 -8.48
CA ILE A 446 -29.65 14.97 -8.21
C ILE A 446 -31.12 14.62 -8.46
N ALA A 447 -32.07 15.46 -8.05
CA ALA A 447 -33.48 15.26 -8.35
C ALA A 447 -33.74 15.26 -9.86
N GLN A 448 -33.14 16.20 -10.60
CA GLN A 448 -33.24 16.24 -12.06
C GLN A 448 -32.63 14.99 -12.71
N LEU A 449 -31.47 14.52 -12.23
CA LEU A 449 -30.85 13.28 -12.69
C LEU A 449 -31.81 12.09 -12.51
N GLN A 450 -32.46 11.95 -11.36
CA GLN A 450 -33.41 10.87 -11.12
C GLN A 450 -34.62 10.93 -12.07
N GLU A 451 -35.13 12.12 -12.36
CA GLU A 451 -36.29 12.31 -13.25
C GLU A 451 -35.93 12.01 -14.71
N GLU A 452 -34.75 12.43 -15.17
CA GLU A 452 -34.39 12.42 -16.59
C GLU A 452 -33.48 11.24 -17.01
N LYS A 453 -32.95 10.45 -16.06
CA LYS A 453 -31.98 9.37 -16.37
C LYS A 453 -32.49 8.36 -17.39
N GLU A 454 -33.76 7.96 -17.31
CA GLU A 454 -34.31 6.95 -18.23
C GLU A 454 -34.31 7.43 -19.69
N GLN A 455 -34.46 8.74 -19.89
CA GLN A 455 -34.49 9.35 -21.22
C GLN A 455 -33.09 9.67 -21.75
N LYS A 456 -32.23 10.23 -20.89
CA LYS A 456 -30.94 10.80 -21.30
C LYS A 456 -29.74 9.87 -21.08
N LEU A 457 -29.83 8.96 -20.10
CA LEU A 457 -28.79 8.00 -19.72
C LEU A 457 -29.37 6.58 -19.72
N PRO A 458 -29.78 6.03 -20.88
CA PRO A 458 -30.50 4.76 -20.93
C PRO A 458 -29.66 3.56 -20.44
N SER A 459 -28.34 3.69 -20.42
CA SER A 459 -27.42 2.68 -19.90
C SER A 459 -27.35 2.67 -18.36
N LEU A 460 -27.69 3.80 -17.70
CA LEU A 460 -27.54 3.98 -16.26
C LEU A 460 -28.64 3.24 -15.50
N SER A 461 -28.30 2.03 -15.08
CA SER A 461 -29.22 1.09 -14.43
C SER A 461 -29.25 1.25 -12.91
N VAL A 462 -28.10 1.54 -12.30
CA VAL A 462 -27.91 1.59 -10.85
C VAL A 462 -27.47 2.98 -10.41
N ILE A 463 -28.16 3.55 -9.41
CA ILE A 463 -27.72 4.73 -8.67
C ILE A 463 -27.82 4.44 -7.16
N GLU A 464 -26.70 4.50 -6.45
CA GLU A 464 -26.63 4.26 -5.01
C GLU A 464 -26.06 5.47 -4.25
N GLY A 465 -26.27 5.51 -2.93
CA GLY A 465 -25.87 6.64 -2.08
C GLY A 465 -26.93 7.73 -1.92
N LEU A 466 -28.10 7.58 -2.54
CA LEU A 466 -29.20 8.55 -2.44
C LEU A 466 -30.18 8.23 -1.29
N ASP A 467 -30.79 7.04 -1.31
CA ASP A 467 -31.76 6.61 -0.29
C ASP A 467 -31.08 6.09 0.98
N THR A 468 -29.98 5.35 0.78
CA THR A 468 -29.08 4.89 1.85
C THR A 468 -27.77 5.63 1.66
N PRO A 469 -27.50 6.70 2.44
CA PRO A 469 -26.28 7.49 2.30
C PRO A 469 -25.04 6.61 2.46
N ILE A 470 -24.08 6.80 1.56
CA ILE A 470 -22.75 6.20 1.70
C ILE A 470 -21.85 7.30 2.31
N PRO A 471 -21.29 7.10 3.51
CA PRO A 471 -20.42 8.09 4.13
C PRO A 471 -19.16 8.29 3.28
N ASN A 472 -18.69 9.52 3.20
CA ASN A 472 -17.36 9.82 2.67
C ASN A 472 -16.28 9.47 3.71
N GLY A 473 -15.12 9.05 3.25
CA GLY A 473 -13.95 8.84 4.09
C GLY A 473 -13.50 10.15 4.74
N ARG A 474 -13.14 10.11 6.03
CA ARG A 474 -12.65 11.28 6.79
C ARG A 474 -11.47 10.91 7.67
N ASN A 475 -10.57 11.86 7.85
CA ASN A 475 -9.51 11.71 8.85
C ASN A 475 -10.12 11.74 10.25
N THR A 476 -9.46 11.05 11.18
CA THR A 476 -9.75 11.23 12.60
C THR A 476 -9.24 12.59 13.04
N TYR A 477 -10.05 13.40 13.73
CA TYR A 477 -9.70 14.79 14.07
C TYR A 477 -8.59 14.86 15.11
N ASN A 478 -8.67 13.98 16.12
CA ASN A 478 -7.71 13.88 17.18
C ASN A 478 -7.34 12.41 17.39
N PRO A 479 -6.06 12.03 17.26
CA PRO A 479 -5.64 10.64 17.43
C PRO A 479 -5.90 10.13 18.85
N ASP A 480 -5.96 11.02 19.86
CA ASP A 480 -6.20 10.64 21.25
C ASP A 480 -7.68 10.47 21.62
N ASP A 481 -8.61 10.87 20.75
CA ASP A 481 -10.05 10.73 20.97
C ASP A 481 -10.55 9.35 20.50
N ASP A 482 -11.58 8.82 21.18
CA ASP A 482 -12.18 7.51 20.86
C ASP A 482 -13.10 7.62 19.62
N GLU A 483 -12.54 7.92 18.44
CA GLU A 483 -13.23 8.01 17.14
C GLU A 483 -13.21 6.65 16.39
N GLU A 484 -13.57 5.56 17.06
CA GLU A 484 -13.53 4.19 16.50
C GLU A 484 -14.35 4.03 15.20
N GLU A 485 -15.37 4.85 15.00
CA GLU A 485 -16.22 4.82 13.79
C GLU A 485 -15.50 5.37 12.54
N LEU A 486 -14.57 6.31 12.72
CA LEU A 486 -13.75 6.86 11.65
C LEU A 486 -12.47 6.06 11.47
N ALA A 487 -11.90 5.54 12.56
CA ALA A 487 -10.62 4.86 12.54
C ALA A 487 -10.62 3.62 11.63
N TRP A 488 -9.82 3.67 10.57
CA TRP A 488 -9.57 2.51 9.73
C TRP A 488 -8.59 1.57 10.44
N HIS A 489 -8.95 0.29 10.47
CA HIS A 489 -8.10 -0.77 10.99
C HIS A 489 -7.84 -1.81 9.92
N ARG A 490 -6.55 -2.17 9.76
CA ARG A 490 -6.14 -3.21 8.83
C ARG A 490 -6.85 -4.52 9.16
N LYS A 491 -7.62 -5.03 8.20
CA LYS A 491 -8.15 -6.39 8.23
C LYS A 491 -7.13 -7.35 7.60
N ASP A 492 -6.75 -8.37 8.36
CA ASP A 492 -5.66 -9.30 8.04
C ASP A 492 -5.97 -10.30 6.90
N ASP A 493 -7.24 -10.45 6.50
CA ASP A 493 -7.69 -11.53 5.60
C ASP A 493 -8.27 -11.04 4.26
N GLU A 494 -8.35 -9.73 4.01
CA GLU A 494 -9.01 -9.20 2.82
C GLU A 494 -8.02 -8.87 1.70
N TRP A 495 -7.90 -9.76 0.72
CA TRP A 495 -7.27 -9.49 -0.58
C TRP A 495 -8.23 -8.84 -1.59
N VAL A 496 -9.29 -8.21 -1.10
CA VAL A 496 -10.50 -7.71 -1.79
C VAL A 496 -11.64 -8.75 -1.82
N GLN A 497 -12.63 -8.51 -0.97
CA GLN A 497 -14.05 -8.72 -1.23
C GLN A 497 -14.77 -7.61 -0.48
N ASP A 498 -15.25 -6.61 -1.23
CA ASP A 498 -16.46 -5.84 -0.92
C ASP A 498 -16.96 -5.31 -2.27
N ASP A 499 -17.49 -6.24 -3.07
CA ASP A 499 -18.41 -5.96 -4.18
C ASP A 499 -19.23 -7.25 -4.37
N ASP A 500 -20.27 -7.36 -3.55
CA ASP A 500 -21.54 -8.06 -3.82
C ASP A 500 -22.44 -7.85 -2.61
N SER A 501 -23.02 -6.66 -2.50
CA SER A 501 -24.30 -6.40 -1.83
C SER A 501 -24.95 -5.16 -2.39
#